data_AF-A0A9P1IGB6-F1
#
_entry.id   AF-A0A9P1IGB6-F1
#
_cell.length_a   1.000
_cell.length_b   1.000
_cell.length_c   1.000
_cell.angle_alpha   90.00
_cell.angle_beta   90.00
_cell.angle_gamma   90.00
#
_symmetry.space_group_name_H-M   'P 1'
#
loop_
_entity.id
_entity.type
_entity.pdbx_description
1 polymer ?
#
loop_
_entity_poly.entity_id
_entity_poly.type
_entity_poly.pdbx_seq_one_letter_code
_entity_poly.pdbx_strand_id
1 'polypeptide(L)'
;MTKNCSFSNLLILKTLTASSSGYGSIPNPEISVRYVQLAANVYCSPRLFEAQENEFLKATMTSLSIIVIAACSHQNLKDSLAKRLYRSVGDILSAFPYNQFEFSKMIVSSIFSTFESVDSNQKHRLELLCRLVDTDRLFISDVHKWSEDVYSRKKEIFDSYPKLFAFLCFSIGTDNLTVPAVLFPTPELRYETARIAFRNGKWKDVALPNLKGINTLNMNQTEGDWINALQELAESQISEINPENLKIQQKHLRSSLSILKTSKDVPKFAESLRFPIDFLTAISTVEQPINECLSQWSILSRTSFCADPTSFDLITIYYSRISVLLAAIKVVLGKQSIETIIQLAPLSNNRTCSQFQHEMLQWAIGRIAFLKVENSVDLTTIQTLDSILKHIASIPYMLPRFFFQQFYNVNIKISTTPQSEKNRAVNVVSGETVPIRIDGAINSNHPSAIRSVIVIAEVAFLSNHAHNFTLTETVEPTDKNYFTAQFLLTFKWSCDIKFRIEFIDSTCRKQWKSTSKPTVLPINVREIGKSRQGVAAAYNSME
;
A
#
# COMPACT_ATOMS: atom_id res chain seq x y z
N MET A 1 -21.61 5.71 17.58
CA MET A 1 -21.77 5.50 19.03
C MET A 1 -20.39 5.70 19.65
N THR A 2 -20.03 6.72 20.42
CA THR A 2 -20.69 7.91 21.01
C THR A 2 -19.66 9.04 20.97
N LYS A 3 -19.87 10.09 20.16
CA LYS A 3 -18.94 11.25 20.05
C LYS A 3 -19.30 12.44 20.95
N ASN A 4 -20.36 12.33 21.76
CA ASN A 4 -20.78 13.37 22.70
C ASN A 4 -20.99 12.75 24.08
N CYS A 5 -19.93 12.60 24.86
CA CYS A 5 -20.07 12.38 26.30
C CYS A 5 -20.32 13.75 26.93
N SER A 6 -21.42 13.93 27.69
CA SER A 6 -21.67 15.22 28.35
C SER A 6 -20.59 15.52 29.39
N PHE A 7 -20.29 16.80 29.60
CA PHE A 7 -19.31 17.24 30.61
C PHE A 7 -19.60 16.68 32.01
N SER A 8 -20.88 16.52 32.36
CA SER A 8 -21.30 15.87 33.61
C SER A 8 -20.80 14.44 33.76
N ASN A 9 -20.82 13.64 32.69
CA ASN A 9 -20.34 12.26 32.70
C ASN A 9 -18.80 12.21 32.84
N LEU A 10 -18.08 13.22 32.35
CA LEU A 10 -16.63 13.35 32.56
C LEU A 10 -16.31 13.65 34.02
N LEU A 11 -17.07 14.55 34.64
CA LEU A 11 -16.92 14.86 36.06
C LEU A 11 -17.17 13.61 36.90
N ILE A 12 -18.19 12.82 36.56
CA ILE A 12 -18.47 11.53 37.19
C ILE A 12 -17.31 10.55 37.00
N LEU A 13 -16.76 10.43 35.79
CA LEU A 13 -15.57 9.61 35.54
C LEU A 13 -14.38 10.07 36.39
N LYS A 14 -14.13 11.38 36.50
CA LYS A 14 -13.08 11.94 37.36
C LYS A 14 -13.31 11.59 38.83
N THR A 15 -14.54 11.75 39.33
CA THR A 15 -14.89 11.38 40.71
C THR A 15 -14.73 9.88 40.95
N LEU A 16 -15.09 9.05 39.97
CA LEU A 16 -14.87 7.62 40.00
C LEU A 16 -13.37 7.29 40.05
N THR A 17 -12.51 7.93 39.22
CA THR A 17 -11.06 7.75 39.32
C THR A 17 -10.53 8.07 40.70
N ALA A 18 -10.90 9.22 41.27
CA ALA A 18 -10.40 9.68 42.56
C ALA A 18 -10.87 8.79 43.71
N SER A 19 -12.10 8.27 43.65
CA SER A 19 -12.62 7.31 44.62
C SER A 19 -11.97 5.92 44.51
N SER A 20 -11.61 5.49 43.30
CA SER A 20 -10.97 4.20 43.03
C SER A 20 -9.47 4.16 43.33
N SER A 21 -8.81 5.32 43.44
CA SER A 21 -7.42 5.42 43.90
C SER A 21 -7.26 5.31 45.42
N GLY A 22 -8.36 5.10 46.17
CA GLY A 22 -8.32 4.83 47.60
C GLY A 22 -7.59 3.52 47.90
N TYR A 23 -6.39 3.63 48.47
CA TYR A 23 -5.53 2.54 48.91
C TYR A 23 -6.31 1.47 49.69
N GLY A 24 -6.41 0.23 49.17
CA GLY A 24 -6.78 -0.92 50.01
C GLY A 24 -7.35 -2.16 49.32
N SER A 25 -7.97 -2.05 48.14
CA SER A 25 -8.45 -3.23 47.42
C SER A 25 -8.09 -3.13 45.94
N ILE A 26 -7.45 -4.18 45.40
CA ILE A 26 -7.20 -4.28 43.97
C ILE A 26 -8.58 -4.32 43.31
N PRO A 27 -8.98 -3.28 42.56
CA PRO A 27 -10.29 -3.28 41.93
C PRO A 27 -10.39 -4.47 40.99
N ASN A 28 -11.55 -5.15 41.01
CA ASN A 28 -11.81 -6.30 40.15
C ASN A 28 -11.26 -6.01 38.73
N PRO A 29 -10.35 -6.85 38.20
CA PRO A 29 -9.65 -6.57 36.95
C PRO A 29 -10.61 -6.27 35.79
N GLU A 30 -11.77 -6.92 35.76
CA GLU A 30 -12.77 -6.67 34.74
C GLU A 30 -13.35 -5.25 34.81
N ILE A 31 -13.57 -4.72 36.03
CA ILE A 31 -14.03 -3.34 36.24
C ILE A 31 -12.96 -2.36 35.76
N SER A 32 -11.70 -2.60 36.11
CA SER A 32 -10.57 -1.76 35.68
C SER A 32 -10.44 -1.73 34.15
N VAL A 33 -10.53 -2.89 33.48
CA VAL A 33 -10.49 -2.97 32.00
C VAL A 33 -11.67 -2.22 31.37
N ARG A 34 -12.89 -2.39 31.88
CA ARG A 34 -14.07 -1.66 31.39
C ARG A 34 -13.93 -0.15 31.61
N TYR A 35 -13.33 0.26 32.73
CA TYR A 35 -13.04 1.65 33.02
C TYR A 35 -12.06 2.25 32.01
N VAL A 36 -10.93 1.58 31.76
CA VAL A 36 -9.95 2.01 30.75
C VAL A 36 -10.56 2.07 29.35
N GLN A 37 -11.42 1.11 29.00
CA GLN A 37 -12.14 1.11 27.73
C GLN A 37 -13.10 2.30 27.60
N LEU A 38 -13.86 2.59 28.66
CA LEU A 38 -14.75 3.75 28.70
C LEU A 38 -13.95 5.06 28.59
N ALA A 39 -12.86 5.16 29.33
CA ALA A 39 -11.93 6.29 29.28
C ALA A 39 -11.35 6.50 27.87
N ALA A 40 -10.91 5.44 27.19
CA ALA A 40 -10.44 5.53 25.81
C ALA A 40 -11.53 6.05 24.86
N ASN A 41 -12.76 5.53 24.97
CA ASN A 41 -13.86 5.98 24.12
C ASN A 41 -14.27 7.45 24.37
N VAL A 42 -14.06 7.94 25.59
CA VAL A 42 -14.48 9.28 26.01
C VAL A 42 -13.38 10.31 25.78
N TYR A 43 -12.16 10.04 26.23
CA TYR A 43 -11.04 10.98 26.24
C TYR A 43 -10.26 11.02 24.92
N CYS A 44 -10.33 9.99 24.06
CA CYS A 44 -9.72 10.06 22.72
C CYS A 44 -10.52 10.93 21.72
N SER A 45 -11.45 11.77 22.20
CA SER A 45 -12.20 12.73 21.38
C SER A 45 -11.53 14.12 21.46
N PRO A 46 -10.92 14.63 20.36
CA PRO A 46 -10.16 15.89 20.39
C PRO A 46 -10.96 17.10 20.88
N ARG A 47 -12.26 17.15 20.54
CA ARG A 47 -13.18 18.25 20.89
C ARG A 47 -13.41 18.42 22.40
N LEU A 48 -13.09 17.40 23.19
CA LEU A 48 -13.41 17.37 24.60
C LEU A 48 -12.53 18.31 25.44
N PHE A 49 -11.33 18.64 24.94
CA PHE A 49 -10.31 19.38 25.68
C PHE A 49 -9.96 20.74 25.07
N GLU A 50 -10.55 21.09 23.93
CA GLU A 50 -10.32 22.40 23.27
C GLU A 50 -10.73 23.59 24.15
N ALA A 51 -11.64 23.41 25.11
CA ALA A 51 -12.18 24.46 25.97
C ALA A 51 -11.69 24.41 27.43
N GLN A 52 -10.73 23.54 27.78
CA GLN A 52 -10.31 23.33 29.16
C GLN A 52 -8.87 23.77 29.42
N GLU A 53 -8.61 24.21 30.64
CA GLU A 53 -7.26 24.49 31.11
C GLU A 53 -6.41 23.22 31.10
N ASN A 54 -5.19 23.32 30.55
CA ASN A 54 -4.23 22.22 30.44
C ASN A 54 -4.01 21.47 31.77
N GLU A 55 -4.18 22.15 32.91
CA GLU A 55 -4.02 21.58 34.24
C GLU A 55 -5.10 20.54 34.57
N PHE A 56 -6.36 20.77 34.18
CA PHE A 56 -7.44 19.81 34.42
C PHE A 56 -7.23 18.52 33.62
N LEU A 57 -6.84 18.64 32.35
CA LEU A 57 -6.48 17.51 31.50
C LEU A 57 -5.34 16.72 32.14
N LYS A 58 -4.27 17.41 32.55
CA LYS A 58 -3.11 16.78 33.19
C LYS A 58 -3.50 16.00 34.45
N ALA A 59 -4.25 16.62 35.37
CA ALA A 59 -4.68 15.95 36.61
C ALA A 59 -5.58 14.72 36.35
N THR A 60 -6.49 14.84 35.39
CA THR A 60 -7.41 13.75 35.02
C THR A 60 -6.65 12.58 34.39
N MET A 61 -5.72 12.88 33.47
CA MET A 61 -4.92 11.85 32.81
C MET A 61 -3.88 11.22 33.72
N THR A 62 -3.31 11.95 34.68
CA THR A 62 -2.48 11.37 35.74
C THR A 62 -3.27 10.42 36.64
N SER A 63 -4.52 10.75 36.97
CA SER A 63 -5.37 9.83 37.74
C SER A 63 -5.73 8.58 36.93
N LEU A 64 -6.02 8.76 35.63
CA LEU A 64 -6.27 7.64 34.71
C LEU A 64 -5.04 6.76 34.53
N SER A 65 -3.82 7.32 34.49
CA SER A 65 -2.60 6.54 34.30
C SER A 65 -2.36 5.58 35.46
N ILE A 66 -2.70 5.94 36.70
CA ILE A 66 -2.64 5.02 37.84
C ILE A 66 -3.54 3.79 37.62
N ILE A 67 -4.77 4.00 37.13
CA ILE A 67 -5.71 2.91 36.85
C ILE A 67 -5.23 2.07 35.67
N VAL A 68 -4.72 2.70 34.61
CA VAL A 68 -4.15 2.00 33.44
C VAL A 68 -2.98 1.14 33.87
N ILE A 69 -2.05 1.69 34.66
CA ILE A 69 -0.88 0.99 35.21
C ILE A 69 -1.35 -0.20 36.06
N ALA A 70 -2.26 0.03 37.00
CA ALA A 70 -2.81 -1.04 37.83
C ALA A 70 -3.46 -2.15 36.98
N ALA A 71 -4.24 -1.79 35.97
CA ALA A 71 -4.86 -2.75 35.04
C ALA A 71 -3.81 -3.53 34.23
N CYS A 72 -2.77 -2.86 33.74
CA CYS A 72 -1.68 -3.48 32.97
C CYS A 72 -0.84 -4.46 33.80
N SER A 73 -0.68 -4.18 35.10
CA SER A 73 0.06 -5.03 36.05
C SER A 73 -0.66 -6.31 36.44
N HIS A 74 -1.95 -6.47 36.09
CA HIS A 74 -2.64 -7.73 36.32
C HIS A 74 -2.06 -8.83 35.43
N GLN A 75 -1.45 -9.83 36.07
CA GLN A 75 -1.04 -11.07 35.42
C GLN A 75 -2.29 -11.92 35.15
N ASN A 76 -2.30 -12.65 34.04
CA ASN A 76 -3.32 -13.67 33.74
C ASN A 76 -4.76 -13.18 33.58
N LEU A 77 -4.95 -12.09 32.81
CA LEU A 77 -6.29 -11.68 32.39
C LEU A 77 -6.82 -12.71 31.38
N LYS A 78 -8.15 -12.90 31.35
CA LYS A 78 -8.78 -13.64 30.24
C LYS A 78 -8.39 -12.97 28.92
N ASP A 79 -8.06 -13.76 27.90
CA ASP A 79 -7.57 -13.27 26.60
C ASP A 79 -8.43 -12.12 26.01
N SER A 80 -9.75 -12.27 26.07
CA SER A 80 -10.69 -11.24 25.58
C SER A 80 -10.65 -9.93 26.39
N LEU A 81 -10.32 -9.98 27.68
CA LEU A 81 -10.13 -8.80 28.52
C LEU A 81 -8.77 -8.16 28.28
N ALA A 82 -7.68 -8.95 28.21
CA ALA A 82 -6.35 -8.46 27.88
C ALA A 82 -6.35 -7.72 26.53
N LYS A 83 -6.93 -8.35 25.50
CA LYS A 83 -7.07 -7.76 24.17
C LYS A 83 -7.85 -6.44 24.19
N ARG A 84 -8.91 -6.33 24.99
CA ARG A 84 -9.70 -5.09 25.14
C ARG A 84 -8.90 -4.01 25.86
N LEU A 85 -8.22 -4.37 26.95
CA LEU A 85 -7.38 -3.46 27.73
C LEU A 85 -6.30 -2.83 26.85
N TYR A 86 -5.42 -3.66 26.27
CA TYR A 86 -4.26 -3.16 25.55
C TYR A 86 -4.64 -2.42 24.25
N ARG A 87 -5.77 -2.76 23.62
CA ARG A 87 -6.33 -1.93 22.54
C ARG A 87 -6.72 -0.53 23.01
N SER A 88 -7.45 -0.46 24.13
CA SER A 88 -7.89 0.81 24.72
C SER A 88 -6.73 1.67 25.20
N VAL A 89 -5.70 1.05 25.79
CA VAL A 89 -4.44 1.73 26.16
C VAL A 89 -3.74 2.28 24.92
N GLY A 90 -3.69 1.50 23.83
CA GLY A 90 -3.16 1.96 22.54
C GLY A 90 -3.93 3.15 21.98
N ASP A 91 -5.27 3.15 22.08
CA ASP A 91 -6.12 4.27 21.64
C ASP A 91 -5.83 5.55 22.46
N ILE A 92 -5.67 5.41 23.78
CA ILE A 92 -5.26 6.52 24.68
C ILE A 92 -3.90 7.06 24.27
N LEU A 93 -2.88 6.20 24.20
CA LEU A 93 -1.51 6.62 23.86
C LEU A 93 -1.39 7.20 22.44
N SER A 94 -2.24 6.78 21.50
CA SER A 94 -2.28 7.37 20.16
C SER A 94 -2.96 8.75 20.12
N ALA A 95 -3.86 9.03 21.06
CA ALA A 95 -4.57 10.30 21.14
C ALA A 95 -3.77 11.39 21.88
N PHE A 96 -2.82 10.99 22.73
CA PHE A 96 -2.02 11.90 23.56
C PHE A 96 -0.51 11.71 23.28
N PRO A 97 0.09 12.58 22.43
CA PRO A 97 1.46 12.43 21.95
C PRO A 97 2.49 12.21 23.05
N TYR A 98 3.44 11.31 22.80
CA TYR A 98 4.43 10.85 23.78
C TYR A 98 5.30 11.97 24.38
N ASN A 99 5.62 13.00 23.58
CA ASN A 99 6.46 14.12 24.00
C ASN A 99 5.69 15.26 24.68
N GLN A 100 4.36 15.29 24.58
CA GLN A 100 3.54 16.35 25.16
C GLN A 100 3.07 16.00 26.58
N PHE A 101 2.93 14.71 26.88
CA PHE A 101 2.28 14.26 28.11
C PHE A 101 3.13 13.24 28.87
N GLU A 102 3.62 13.63 30.06
CA GLU A 102 4.44 12.77 30.93
C GLU A 102 3.74 11.45 31.32
N PHE A 103 2.41 11.42 31.41
CA PHE A 103 1.69 10.19 31.73
C PHE A 103 1.85 9.10 30.64
N SER A 104 2.06 9.49 29.38
CA SER A 104 2.29 8.52 28.29
C SER A 104 3.60 7.76 28.52
N LYS A 105 4.65 8.45 28.96
CA LYS A 105 5.93 7.85 29.37
C LYS A 105 5.77 6.92 30.57
N MET A 106 5.00 7.35 31.59
CA MET A 106 4.73 6.52 32.77
C MET A 106 4.01 5.22 32.40
N ILE A 107 2.98 5.28 31.55
CA ILE A 107 2.24 4.09 31.10
C ILE A 107 3.17 3.15 30.33
N VAL A 108 3.97 3.66 29.38
CA VAL A 108 4.90 2.83 28.61
C VAL A 108 5.98 2.20 29.48
N SER A 109 6.59 2.98 30.38
CA SER A 109 7.59 2.48 31.34
C SER A 109 7.00 1.38 32.24
N SER A 110 5.76 1.56 32.70
CA SER A 110 5.06 0.51 33.44
C SER A 110 4.78 -0.73 32.59
N ILE A 111 4.40 -0.59 31.32
CA ILE A 111 4.24 -1.74 30.43
C ILE A 111 5.56 -2.51 30.31
N PHE A 112 6.70 -1.82 30.17
CA PHE A 112 8.01 -2.47 30.13
C PHE A 112 8.32 -3.27 31.40
N SER A 113 8.01 -2.73 32.59
CA SER A 113 8.27 -3.44 33.85
C SER A 113 7.40 -4.69 34.02
N THR A 114 6.21 -4.74 33.41
CA THR A 114 5.36 -5.95 33.47
C THR A 114 5.93 -7.17 32.75
N PHE A 115 7.00 -7.03 31.96
CA PHE A 115 7.71 -8.15 31.32
C PHE A 115 8.77 -8.80 32.22
N GLU A 116 8.79 -8.53 33.52
CA GLU A 116 9.65 -9.23 34.49
C GLU A 116 9.22 -10.67 34.76
N SER A 117 7.93 -11.00 34.57
CA SER A 117 7.39 -12.34 34.73
C SER A 117 6.75 -12.85 33.44
N VAL A 118 6.84 -14.17 33.20
CA VAL A 118 6.11 -14.86 32.13
C VAL A 118 4.63 -14.98 32.52
N ASP A 119 3.73 -14.45 31.67
CA ASP A 119 2.28 -14.54 31.88
C ASP A 119 1.50 -14.65 30.55
N SER A 120 0.21 -14.97 30.64
CA SER A 120 -0.64 -15.17 29.47
C SER A 120 -0.96 -13.91 28.67
N ASN A 121 -0.63 -12.72 29.20
CA ASN A 121 -0.97 -11.43 28.61
C ASN A 121 0.18 -10.82 27.79
N GLN A 122 1.40 -11.36 27.88
CA GLN A 122 2.60 -10.84 27.21
C GLN A 122 2.41 -10.58 25.72
N LYS A 123 1.74 -11.49 25.01
CA LYS A 123 1.42 -11.33 23.58
C LYS A 123 0.69 -10.02 23.31
N HIS A 124 -0.35 -9.70 24.08
CA HIS A 124 -1.17 -8.50 23.88
C HIS A 124 -0.40 -7.22 24.23
N ARG A 125 0.51 -7.28 25.21
CA ARG A 125 1.42 -6.17 25.53
C ARG A 125 2.39 -5.91 24.38
N LEU A 126 2.97 -6.97 23.80
CA LEU A 126 3.85 -6.86 22.63
C LEU A 126 3.09 -6.30 21.41
N GLU A 127 1.87 -6.77 21.16
CA GLU A 127 1.01 -6.23 20.09
C GLU A 127 0.71 -4.74 20.28
N LEU A 128 0.51 -4.29 21.53
CA LEU A 128 0.41 -2.86 21.86
C LEU A 128 1.69 -2.12 21.51
N LEU A 129 2.87 -2.61 21.93
CA LEU A 129 4.14 -1.96 21.59
C LEU A 129 4.37 -1.86 20.08
N CYS A 130 4.05 -2.93 19.32
CA CYS A 130 4.10 -2.90 17.86
C CYS A 130 3.16 -1.83 17.30
N ARG A 131 1.94 -1.73 17.84
CA ARG A 131 0.96 -0.72 17.43
C ARG A 131 1.48 0.71 17.69
N LEU A 132 2.09 0.96 18.84
CA LEU A 132 2.62 2.29 19.19
C LEU A 132 3.74 2.72 18.23
N VAL A 133 4.73 1.84 18.02
CA VAL A 133 5.83 2.05 17.07
C VAL A 133 5.32 2.28 15.64
N ASP A 134 4.23 1.62 15.27
CA ASP A 134 3.61 1.74 13.95
C ASP A 134 2.63 2.93 13.82
N THR A 135 2.38 3.69 14.90
CA THR A 135 1.46 4.84 14.89
C THR A 135 2.15 6.17 15.18
N ASP A 136 3.20 6.16 16.01
CA ASP A 136 3.95 7.37 16.36
C ASP A 136 5.44 7.05 16.52
N ARG A 137 6.27 7.79 15.76
CA ARG A 137 7.73 7.65 15.75
C ARG A 137 8.39 7.92 17.09
N LEU A 138 7.73 8.66 17.97
CA LEU A 138 8.29 9.04 19.25
C LEU A 138 8.48 7.85 20.20
N PHE A 139 7.70 6.77 20.03
CA PHE A 139 7.86 5.55 20.81
C PHE A 139 9.02 4.67 20.33
N ILE A 140 9.53 4.89 19.11
CA ILE A 140 10.46 3.95 18.46
C ILE A 140 11.75 3.79 19.26
N SER A 141 12.37 4.89 19.67
CA SER A 141 13.67 4.84 20.35
C SER A 141 13.59 4.05 21.66
N ASP A 142 12.60 4.33 22.50
CA ASP A 142 12.45 3.67 23.80
C ASP A 142 12.03 2.20 23.65
N VAL A 143 11.09 1.90 22.75
CA VAL A 143 10.65 0.53 22.48
C VAL A 143 11.77 -0.29 21.83
N HIS A 144 12.55 0.31 20.94
CA HIS A 144 13.70 -0.34 20.33
C HIS A 144 14.75 -0.68 21.39
N LYS A 145 15.20 0.30 22.19
CA LYS A 145 16.15 0.08 23.29
C LYS A 145 15.68 -0.99 24.26
N TRP A 146 14.39 -0.97 24.61
CA TRP A 146 13.78 -2.02 25.44
C TRP A 146 13.84 -3.40 24.76
N SER A 147 13.54 -3.48 23.46
CA SER A 147 13.60 -4.75 22.72
C SER A 147 15.01 -5.34 22.64
N GLU A 148 16.04 -4.49 22.56
CA GLU A 148 17.46 -4.90 22.61
C GLU A 148 17.86 -5.44 23.99
N ASP A 149 17.36 -4.81 25.06
CA ASP A 149 17.56 -5.31 26.44
C ASP A 149 16.89 -6.68 26.64
N VAL A 150 15.67 -6.85 26.14
CA VAL A 150 14.94 -8.13 26.18
C VAL A 150 15.67 -9.20 25.40
N TYR A 151 16.18 -8.90 24.19
CA TYR A 151 17.01 -9.81 23.42
C TYR A 151 18.24 -10.28 24.22
N SER A 152 18.90 -9.35 24.91
CA SER A 152 20.14 -9.62 25.64
C SER A 152 19.92 -10.37 26.96
N ARG A 153 18.80 -10.13 27.65
CA ARG A 153 18.59 -10.59 29.05
C ARG A 153 17.44 -11.57 29.23
N LYS A 154 16.46 -11.60 28.33
CA LYS A 154 15.18 -12.32 28.49
C LYS A 154 14.83 -13.15 27.25
N LYS A 155 15.76 -14.05 26.89
CA LYS A 155 15.69 -14.85 25.67
C LYS A 155 14.41 -15.70 25.55
N GLU A 156 13.89 -16.23 26.65
CA GLU A 156 12.64 -17.03 26.64
C GLU A 156 11.44 -16.25 26.11
N ILE A 157 11.25 -15.00 26.55
CA ILE A 157 10.17 -14.11 26.08
C ILE A 157 10.40 -13.77 24.61
N PHE A 158 11.66 -13.47 24.25
CA PHE A 158 12.06 -13.13 22.89
C PHE A 158 11.72 -14.25 21.89
N ASP A 159 12.13 -15.48 22.21
CA ASP A 159 11.93 -16.66 21.37
C ASP A 159 10.46 -17.12 21.31
N SER A 160 9.65 -16.76 22.30
CA SER A 160 8.21 -17.06 22.34
C SER A 160 7.38 -16.24 21.34
N TYR A 161 7.85 -15.04 20.96
CA TYR A 161 7.10 -14.12 20.10
C TYR A 161 7.96 -13.54 18.95
N PRO A 162 8.57 -14.40 18.12
CA PRO A 162 9.64 -13.99 17.22
C PRO A 162 9.20 -12.92 16.20
N LYS A 163 7.96 -13.02 15.70
CA LYS A 163 7.41 -12.05 14.73
C LYS A 163 7.22 -10.66 15.33
N LEU A 164 6.81 -10.57 16.59
CA LEU A 164 6.60 -9.29 17.27
C LEU A 164 7.95 -8.64 17.57
N PHE A 165 8.91 -9.41 18.07
CA PHE A 165 10.26 -8.90 18.32
C PHE A 165 11.00 -8.50 17.03
N ALA A 166 10.90 -9.27 15.95
CA ALA A 166 11.43 -8.86 14.65
C ALA A 166 10.87 -7.50 14.21
N PHE A 167 9.57 -7.24 14.43
CA PHE A 167 8.95 -5.96 14.13
C PHE A 167 9.49 -4.81 15.01
N LEU A 168 9.62 -5.04 16.32
CA LEU A 168 10.12 -4.03 17.25
C LEU A 168 11.60 -3.70 17.01
N CYS A 169 12.45 -4.72 16.84
CA CYS A 169 13.88 -4.58 16.61
C CYS A 169 14.20 -3.94 15.26
N PHE A 170 13.39 -4.18 14.23
CA PHE A 170 13.61 -3.68 12.87
C PHE A 170 12.55 -2.68 12.43
N SER A 171 12.03 -1.89 13.36
CA SER A 171 11.10 -0.80 13.10
C SER A 171 11.75 0.31 12.26
N ILE A 172 10.93 1.13 11.61
CA ILE A 172 11.39 2.27 10.81
C ILE A 172 12.22 3.27 11.64
N GLY A 173 13.30 3.83 11.07
CA GLY A 173 14.11 4.86 11.73
C GLY A 173 15.06 4.35 12.83
N THR A 174 15.29 3.05 12.91
CA THR A 174 16.31 2.46 13.79
C THR A 174 17.59 2.19 12.99
N ASP A 175 18.45 3.21 12.87
CA ASP A 175 19.62 3.15 11.98
C ASP A 175 20.84 2.45 12.61
N ASN A 176 20.93 2.42 13.94
CA ASN A 176 22.03 1.80 14.68
C ASN A 176 21.57 0.50 15.35
N LEU A 177 21.66 -0.60 14.62
CA LEU A 177 21.31 -1.92 15.15
C LEU A 177 22.39 -2.44 16.09
N THR A 178 22.06 -2.65 17.36
CA THR A 178 22.94 -3.43 18.26
C THR A 178 22.62 -4.92 18.20
N VAL A 179 21.40 -5.28 17.81
CA VAL A 179 20.97 -6.66 17.57
C VAL A 179 21.46 -7.17 16.22
N PRO A 180 21.78 -8.48 16.10
CA PRO A 180 22.20 -9.04 14.82
C PRO A 180 21.07 -8.96 13.79
N ALA A 181 21.45 -8.79 12.52
CA ALA A 181 20.50 -8.80 11.39
C ALA A 181 19.66 -10.09 11.34
N VAL A 182 20.25 -11.22 11.70
CA VAL A 182 19.59 -12.53 11.74
C VAL A 182 19.27 -12.88 13.19
N LEU A 183 18.02 -12.66 13.60
CA LEU A 183 17.56 -12.94 14.97
C LEU A 183 17.20 -14.42 15.18
N PHE A 184 16.63 -15.05 14.15
CA PHE A 184 16.05 -16.39 14.25
C PHE A 184 16.68 -17.36 13.25
N PRO A 185 16.93 -18.62 13.63
CA PRO A 185 17.65 -19.57 12.77
C PRO A 185 16.76 -20.26 11.75
N THR A 186 15.45 -20.41 11.99
CA THR A 186 14.58 -21.23 11.11
C THR A 186 14.22 -20.50 9.81
N PRO A 187 14.12 -21.21 8.67
CA PRO A 187 13.81 -20.60 7.37
C PRO A 187 12.52 -19.77 7.38
N GLU A 188 11.47 -20.24 8.06
CA GLU A 188 10.17 -19.57 8.12
C GLU A 188 10.28 -18.23 8.88
N LEU A 189 10.99 -18.22 10.01
CA LEU A 189 11.19 -17.01 10.80
C LEU A 189 12.16 -16.04 10.11
N ARG A 190 13.15 -16.55 9.37
CA ARG A 190 14.01 -15.74 8.50
C ARG A 190 13.19 -15.04 7.42
N TYR A 191 12.32 -15.77 6.74
CA TYR A 191 11.44 -15.20 5.72
C TYR A 191 10.52 -14.12 6.31
N GLU A 192 9.88 -14.39 7.46
CA GLU A 192 9.01 -13.41 8.13
C GLU A 192 9.79 -12.17 8.59
N THR A 193 11.00 -12.34 9.12
CA THR A 193 11.90 -11.24 9.51
C THR A 193 12.29 -10.42 8.29
N ALA A 194 12.62 -11.06 7.17
CA ALA A 194 12.94 -10.38 5.92
C ALA A 194 11.74 -9.57 5.39
N ARG A 195 10.52 -10.12 5.45
CA ARG A 195 9.30 -9.37 5.09
C ARG A 195 9.11 -8.12 5.94
N ILE A 196 9.30 -8.23 7.25
CA ILE A 196 9.22 -7.09 8.17
C ILE A 196 10.26 -6.04 7.81
N ALA A 197 11.50 -6.47 7.57
CA ALA A 197 12.60 -5.59 7.18
C ALA A 197 12.32 -4.87 5.85
N PHE A 198 11.79 -5.56 4.83
CA PHE A 198 11.34 -4.94 3.58
C PHE A 198 10.27 -3.86 3.80
N ARG A 199 9.30 -4.14 4.67
CA ARG A 199 8.20 -3.21 5.00
C ARG A 199 8.69 -1.97 5.74
N ASN A 200 9.83 -2.08 6.44
CA ASN A 200 10.42 -0.99 7.21
C ASN A 200 11.64 -0.34 6.53
N GLY A 201 11.92 -0.71 5.27
CA GLY A 201 13.00 -0.10 4.47
C GLY A 201 14.42 -0.60 4.78
N LYS A 202 14.57 -1.75 5.46
CA LYS A 202 15.85 -2.36 5.82
C LYS A 202 16.20 -3.56 4.95
N TRP A 203 16.24 -3.36 3.64
CA TRP A 203 16.35 -4.47 2.69
C TRP A 203 17.73 -5.10 2.75
N LYS A 204 18.79 -4.31 2.58
CA LYS A 204 20.15 -4.82 2.49
C LYS A 204 20.70 -5.29 3.83
N ASP A 205 20.46 -4.52 4.90
CA ASP A 205 21.11 -4.79 6.18
C ASP A 205 20.42 -5.91 6.98
N VAL A 206 19.12 -6.13 6.76
CA VAL A 206 18.33 -7.09 7.53
C VAL A 206 17.65 -8.13 6.64
N ALA A 207 16.92 -7.72 5.59
CA ALA A 207 16.19 -8.69 4.78
C ALA A 207 17.12 -9.66 4.04
N LEU A 208 18.18 -9.14 3.42
CA LEU A 208 19.13 -9.92 2.63
C LEU A 208 19.87 -11.01 3.44
N PRO A 209 20.49 -10.74 4.61
CA PRO A 209 21.09 -11.80 5.43
C PRO A 209 20.11 -12.91 5.82
N ASN A 210 18.87 -12.55 6.15
CA ASN A 210 17.84 -13.53 6.48
C ASN A 210 17.48 -14.39 5.26
N LEU A 211 17.32 -13.79 4.07
CA LEU A 211 17.01 -14.52 2.84
C LEU A 211 18.17 -15.40 2.36
N LYS A 212 19.43 -14.93 2.44
CA LYS A 212 20.63 -15.74 2.11
C LYS A 212 20.76 -16.96 3.02
N GLY A 213 20.21 -16.86 4.23
CA GLY A 213 20.15 -17.95 5.18
C GLY A 213 19.11 -19.02 4.89
N ILE A 214 18.27 -18.88 3.85
CA ILE A 214 17.24 -19.85 3.47
C ILE A 214 17.82 -20.74 2.37
N ASN A 215 17.85 -22.06 2.60
CA ASN A 215 18.33 -23.02 1.60
C ASN A 215 17.27 -23.24 0.50
N THR A 216 17.49 -22.64 -0.67
CA THR A 216 16.59 -22.74 -1.83
C THR A 216 16.72 -24.05 -2.60
N LEU A 217 17.78 -24.84 -2.39
CA LEU A 217 18.00 -26.11 -3.11
C LEU A 217 16.94 -27.17 -2.80
N ASN A 218 16.31 -27.09 -1.62
CA ASN A 218 15.30 -28.03 -1.17
C ASN A 218 13.87 -27.51 -1.38
N MET A 219 13.70 -26.32 -1.98
CA MET A 219 12.41 -25.70 -2.22
C MET A 219 11.87 -26.09 -3.60
N ASN A 220 10.55 -25.96 -3.79
CA ASN A 220 10.03 -26.03 -5.15
C ASN A 220 10.56 -24.84 -5.97
N GLN A 221 10.67 -25.01 -7.30
CA GLN A 221 11.27 -24.01 -8.18
C GLN A 221 10.66 -22.61 -7.98
N THR A 222 9.33 -22.52 -7.82
CA THR A 222 8.64 -21.24 -7.66
C THR A 222 8.96 -20.54 -6.35
N GLU A 223 9.02 -21.28 -5.24
CA GLU A 223 9.44 -20.74 -3.93
C GLU A 223 10.91 -20.34 -3.95
N GLY A 224 11.78 -21.17 -4.55
CA GLY A 224 13.19 -20.85 -4.74
C GLY A 224 13.37 -19.57 -5.55
N ASP A 225 12.67 -19.45 -6.68
CA ASP A 225 12.68 -18.26 -7.54
C ASP A 225 12.15 -17.02 -6.80
N TRP A 226 11.08 -17.17 -6.01
CA TRP A 226 10.57 -16.08 -5.18
C TRP A 226 11.61 -15.59 -4.16
N ILE A 227 12.29 -16.50 -3.45
CA ILE A 227 13.34 -16.14 -2.49
C ILE A 227 14.53 -15.49 -3.21
N ASN A 228 14.97 -16.04 -4.35
CA ASN A 228 16.06 -15.49 -5.15
C ASN A 228 15.71 -14.07 -5.68
N ALA A 229 14.49 -13.88 -6.17
CA ALA A 229 14.02 -12.56 -6.60
C ALA A 229 14.00 -11.55 -5.46
N LEU A 230 13.63 -11.96 -4.23
CA LEU A 230 13.70 -11.10 -3.06
C LEU A 230 15.15 -10.80 -2.64
N GLN A 231 16.09 -11.75 -2.77
CA GLN A 231 17.51 -11.49 -2.50
C GLN A 231 18.06 -10.42 -3.45
N GLU A 232 17.79 -10.56 -4.76
CA GLU A 232 18.15 -9.57 -5.78
C GLU A 232 17.49 -8.22 -5.48
N LEU A 233 16.21 -8.20 -5.11
CA LEU A 233 15.52 -6.97 -4.72
C LEU A 233 16.20 -6.30 -3.51
N ALA A 234 16.62 -7.08 -2.52
CA ALA A 234 17.27 -6.53 -1.34
C ALA A 234 18.67 -5.96 -1.62
N GLU A 235 19.45 -6.61 -2.50
CA GLU A 235 20.75 -6.10 -2.98
C GLU A 235 20.61 -4.81 -3.78
N SER A 236 19.42 -4.53 -4.34
CA SER A 236 19.17 -3.30 -5.10
C SER A 236 19.01 -2.03 -4.25
N GLN A 237 18.95 -2.15 -2.91
CA GLN A 237 18.86 -0.98 -2.04
C GLN A 237 20.18 -0.19 -2.09
N ILE A 238 20.08 1.11 -2.40
CA ILE A 238 21.21 2.03 -2.41
C ILE A 238 21.37 2.71 -1.05
N SER A 239 22.61 2.80 -0.58
CA SER A 239 22.98 3.56 0.63
C SER A 239 23.45 4.98 0.28
N GLU A 240 24.03 5.15 -0.91
CA GLU A 240 24.54 6.42 -1.42
C GLU A 240 24.25 6.53 -2.92
N ILE A 241 23.88 7.72 -3.37
CA ILE A 241 23.57 8.00 -4.77
C ILE A 241 24.87 8.37 -5.49
N ASN A 242 25.38 7.43 -6.27
CA ASN A 242 26.44 7.66 -7.24
C ASN A 242 26.20 6.76 -8.49
N PRO A 243 26.82 7.08 -9.65
CA PRO A 243 26.54 6.36 -10.89
C PRO A 243 26.78 4.84 -10.81
N GLU A 244 27.81 4.39 -10.07
CA GLU A 244 28.12 2.97 -9.95
C GLU A 244 27.08 2.23 -9.11
N ASN A 245 26.68 2.80 -7.97
CA ASN A 245 25.61 2.26 -7.13
C ASN A 245 24.27 2.18 -7.88
N LEU A 246 23.95 3.18 -8.71
CA LEU A 246 22.74 3.17 -9.54
C LEU A 246 22.79 2.05 -10.60
N LYS A 247 23.95 1.82 -11.22
CA LYS A 247 24.15 0.73 -12.17
C LYS A 247 24.00 -0.65 -11.52
N ILE A 248 24.59 -0.82 -10.33
CA ILE A 248 24.46 -2.04 -9.52
C ILE A 248 23.00 -2.27 -9.12
N GLN A 249 22.31 -1.23 -8.63
CA GLN A 249 20.89 -1.29 -8.31
C GLN A 249 20.05 -1.74 -9.51
N GLN A 250 20.25 -1.13 -10.68
CA GLN A 250 19.51 -1.50 -11.89
C GLN A 250 19.74 -2.95 -12.31
N LYS A 251 20.98 -3.44 -12.22
CA LYS A 251 21.32 -4.85 -12.50
C LYS A 251 20.49 -5.78 -11.63
N HIS A 252 20.47 -5.53 -10.32
CA HIS A 252 19.73 -6.34 -9.35
C HIS A 252 18.20 -6.26 -9.54
N LEU A 253 17.66 -5.06 -9.80
CA LEU A 253 16.23 -4.89 -10.11
C LEU A 253 15.81 -5.67 -11.38
N ARG A 254 16.63 -5.62 -12.44
CA ARG A 254 16.39 -6.39 -13.68
C ARG A 254 16.44 -7.90 -13.43
N SER A 255 17.41 -8.35 -12.64
CA SER A 255 17.55 -9.76 -12.25
C SER A 255 16.29 -10.23 -11.50
N SER A 256 15.89 -9.50 -10.45
CA SER A 256 14.66 -9.78 -9.68
C SER A 256 13.42 -9.83 -10.57
N LEU A 257 13.23 -8.83 -11.43
CA LEU A 257 12.09 -8.76 -12.35
C LEU A 257 12.08 -9.91 -13.35
N SER A 258 13.25 -10.33 -13.86
CA SER A 258 13.38 -11.45 -14.76
C SER A 258 12.92 -12.75 -14.10
N ILE A 259 13.39 -13.02 -12.88
CA ILE A 259 13.03 -14.21 -12.10
C ILE A 259 11.52 -14.26 -11.81
N LEU A 260 10.91 -13.13 -11.44
CA LEU A 260 9.45 -13.08 -11.20
C LEU A 260 8.65 -13.29 -12.49
N LYS A 261 9.13 -12.76 -13.63
CA LYS A 261 8.45 -12.93 -14.92
C LYS A 261 8.47 -14.38 -15.39
N THR A 262 9.60 -15.09 -15.26
CA THR A 262 9.67 -16.52 -15.58
C THR A 262 8.78 -17.37 -14.65
N SER A 263 8.70 -16.99 -13.37
CA SER A 263 7.81 -17.66 -12.40
C SER A 263 6.32 -17.46 -12.69
N LYS A 264 5.95 -16.38 -13.41
CA LYS A 264 4.56 -16.04 -13.74
C LYS A 264 3.90 -17.06 -14.69
N ASP A 265 4.70 -17.81 -15.44
CA ASP A 265 4.18 -18.82 -16.39
C ASP A 265 3.52 -20.01 -15.68
N VAL A 266 3.70 -20.13 -14.36
CA VAL A 266 2.98 -21.10 -13.51
C VAL A 266 1.58 -20.56 -13.17
N PRO A 267 0.48 -21.15 -13.68
CA PRO A 267 -0.87 -20.57 -13.56
C PRO A 267 -1.33 -20.31 -12.12
N LYS A 268 -0.90 -21.16 -11.17
CA LYS A 268 -1.25 -21.05 -9.75
C LYS A 268 -0.75 -19.74 -9.11
N PHE A 269 0.35 -19.18 -9.62
CA PHE A 269 1.03 -18.01 -9.03
C PHE A 269 0.94 -16.75 -9.90
N ALA A 270 0.53 -16.89 -11.16
CA ALA A 270 0.45 -15.79 -12.12
C ALA A 270 -0.32 -14.56 -11.59
N GLU A 271 -1.43 -14.78 -10.88
CA GLU A 271 -2.23 -13.70 -10.26
C GLU A 271 -1.52 -13.07 -9.05
N SER A 272 -0.90 -13.90 -8.20
CA SER A 272 -0.21 -13.46 -6.98
C SER A 272 1.06 -12.65 -7.29
N LEU A 273 1.75 -12.99 -8.38
CA LEU A 273 2.99 -12.31 -8.80
C LEU A 273 2.75 -11.06 -9.64
N ARG A 274 1.51 -10.80 -10.08
CA ARG A 274 1.22 -9.65 -10.92
C ARG A 274 1.61 -8.33 -10.25
N PHE A 275 1.13 -8.07 -9.04
CA PHE A 275 1.42 -6.82 -8.34
C PHE A 275 2.93 -6.67 -8.05
N PRO A 276 3.66 -7.68 -7.53
CA PRO A 276 5.12 -7.61 -7.41
C PRO A 276 5.83 -7.25 -8.73
N ILE A 277 5.43 -7.86 -9.85
CA ILE A 277 6.01 -7.59 -11.18
C ILE A 277 5.72 -6.15 -11.61
N ASP A 278 4.47 -5.70 -11.49
CA ASP A 278 4.07 -4.34 -11.88
C ASP A 278 4.78 -3.30 -10.99
N PHE A 279 4.93 -3.59 -9.68
CA PHE A 279 5.65 -2.75 -8.73
C PHE A 279 7.15 -2.65 -9.05
N LEU A 280 7.82 -3.77 -9.30
CA LEU A 280 9.23 -3.77 -9.71
C LEU A 280 9.44 -3.12 -11.08
N THR A 281 8.49 -3.27 -11.99
CA THR A 281 8.52 -2.57 -13.28
C THR A 281 8.50 -1.06 -13.05
N ALA A 282 7.62 -0.55 -12.18
CA ALA A 282 7.56 0.88 -11.85
C ALA A 282 8.81 1.42 -11.12
N ILE A 283 9.50 0.60 -10.32
CA ILE A 283 10.78 0.98 -9.70
C ILE A 283 11.93 0.96 -10.71
N SER A 284 11.91 0.04 -11.66
CA SER A 284 13.03 -0.19 -12.60
C SER A 284 13.11 0.81 -13.76
N THR A 285 12.19 1.78 -13.86
CA THR A 285 12.09 2.71 -15.02
C THR A 285 13.16 3.80 -15.06
N VAL A 286 14.33 3.60 -14.45
CA VAL A 286 15.37 4.63 -14.27
C VAL A 286 15.95 5.16 -15.60
N GLU A 287 15.88 4.38 -16.68
CA GLU A 287 16.32 4.80 -18.03
C GLU A 287 15.23 5.48 -18.86
N GLN A 288 13.99 5.52 -18.37
CA GLN A 288 12.88 6.12 -19.10
C GLN A 288 12.74 7.61 -18.79
N PRO A 289 12.19 8.41 -19.73
CA PRO A 289 11.76 9.77 -19.43
C PRO A 289 10.84 9.77 -18.21
N ILE A 290 11.02 10.75 -17.31
CA ILE A 290 10.25 10.85 -16.06
C ILE A 290 8.72 10.83 -16.24
N ASN A 291 8.21 11.27 -17.40
CA ASN A 291 6.78 11.18 -17.74
C ASN A 291 6.31 9.73 -17.91
N GLU A 292 7.14 8.86 -18.47
CA GLU A 292 6.86 7.42 -18.58
C GLU A 292 6.88 6.77 -17.21
N CYS A 293 7.86 7.11 -16.36
CA CYS A 293 7.89 6.67 -14.97
C CYS A 293 6.60 7.04 -14.23
N LEU A 294 6.14 8.29 -14.40
CA LEU A 294 4.89 8.77 -13.83
C LEU A 294 3.68 7.97 -14.35
N SER A 295 3.66 7.65 -15.64
CA SER A 295 2.63 6.82 -16.26
C SER A 295 2.60 5.41 -15.65
N GLN A 296 3.76 4.77 -15.45
CA GLN A 296 3.84 3.46 -14.81
C GLN A 296 3.31 3.48 -13.37
N TRP A 297 3.74 4.46 -12.56
CA TRP A 297 3.22 4.62 -11.20
C TRP A 297 1.72 4.93 -11.18
N SER A 298 1.21 5.70 -12.14
CA SER A 298 -0.22 5.94 -12.30
C SER A 298 -1.00 4.66 -12.62
N ILE A 299 -0.48 3.84 -13.54
CA ILE A 299 -1.06 2.54 -13.89
C ILE A 299 -1.10 1.65 -12.65
N LEU A 300 0.03 1.52 -11.94
CA LEU A 300 0.14 0.71 -10.73
C LEU A 300 -0.85 1.17 -9.65
N SER A 301 -0.94 2.49 -9.40
CA SER A 301 -1.92 3.05 -8.46
C SER A 301 -3.35 2.66 -8.86
N ARG A 302 -3.70 2.79 -10.15
CA ARG A 302 -5.04 2.48 -10.66
C ARG A 302 -5.34 0.99 -10.72
N THR A 303 -4.36 0.10 -10.74
CA THR A 303 -4.55 -1.36 -10.67
C THR A 303 -4.51 -1.91 -9.24
N SER A 304 -4.25 -1.06 -8.24
CA SER A 304 -4.10 -1.44 -6.83
C SER A 304 -5.38 -1.33 -6.00
N PHE A 305 -6.55 -1.53 -6.61
CA PHE A 305 -7.83 -1.48 -5.90
C PHE A 305 -7.91 -2.44 -4.71
N CYS A 306 -7.27 -3.61 -4.83
CA CYS A 306 -7.26 -4.64 -3.79
C CYS A 306 -6.20 -4.44 -2.70
N ALA A 307 -5.41 -3.35 -2.78
CA ALA A 307 -4.45 -3.04 -1.74
C ALA A 307 -5.17 -2.61 -0.45
N ASP A 308 -4.68 -3.05 0.70
CA ASP A 308 -5.14 -2.52 1.99
C ASP A 308 -4.80 -1.01 2.10
N PRO A 309 -5.50 -0.25 2.95
CA PRO A 309 -5.35 1.20 3.00
C PRO A 309 -3.90 1.68 3.19
N THR A 310 -3.11 1.03 4.05
CA THR A 310 -1.70 1.38 4.26
C THR A 310 -0.86 1.08 3.02
N SER A 311 -1.07 -0.06 2.38
CA SER A 311 -0.41 -0.38 1.12
C SER A 311 -0.74 0.63 0.02
N PHE A 312 -2.00 1.06 -0.07
CA PHE A 312 -2.44 2.03 -1.08
C PHE A 312 -1.90 3.45 -0.80
N ASP A 313 -1.82 3.87 0.46
CA ASP A 313 -1.18 5.13 0.87
C ASP A 313 0.28 5.16 0.39
N LEU A 314 1.06 4.09 0.65
CA LEU A 314 2.45 3.99 0.18
C LEU A 314 2.58 4.07 -1.34
N ILE A 315 1.72 3.37 -2.10
CA ILE A 315 1.74 3.41 -3.56
C ILE A 315 1.44 4.83 -4.08
N THR A 316 0.48 5.52 -3.46
CA THR A 316 0.13 6.90 -3.79
C THR A 316 1.28 7.86 -3.48
N ILE A 317 1.96 7.65 -2.34
CA ILE A 317 3.15 8.41 -1.97
C ILE A 317 4.26 8.21 -3.02
N TYR A 318 4.53 6.99 -3.48
CA TYR A 318 5.54 6.74 -4.51
C TYR A 318 5.21 7.39 -5.86
N TYR A 319 3.94 7.36 -6.26
CA TYR A 319 3.46 8.14 -7.40
C TYR A 319 3.71 9.65 -7.19
N SER A 320 3.42 10.17 -5.99
CA SER A 320 3.68 11.57 -5.64
C SER A 320 5.18 11.90 -5.63
N ARG A 321 6.08 10.97 -5.26
CA ARG A 321 7.54 11.19 -5.35
C ARG A 321 7.98 11.55 -6.77
N ILE A 322 7.54 10.78 -7.75
CA ILE A 322 7.86 11.05 -9.17
C ILE A 322 7.19 12.34 -9.65
N SER A 323 5.96 12.60 -9.21
CA SER A 323 5.23 13.83 -9.54
C SER A 323 5.93 15.09 -9.01
N VAL A 324 6.41 15.06 -7.77
CA VAL A 324 7.15 16.16 -7.13
C VAL A 324 8.47 16.41 -7.86
N LEU A 325 9.21 15.36 -8.20
CA LEU A 325 10.45 15.49 -8.97
C LEU A 325 10.19 16.07 -10.37
N LEU A 326 9.14 15.62 -11.06
CA LEU A 326 8.74 16.18 -12.35
C LEU A 326 8.37 17.67 -12.25
N ALA A 327 7.65 18.06 -11.19
CA ALA A 327 7.32 19.46 -10.94
C ALA A 327 8.58 20.30 -10.72
N ALA A 328 9.53 19.82 -9.89
CA ALA A 328 10.81 20.48 -9.68
C ALA A 328 11.58 20.69 -11.00
N ILE A 329 11.65 19.66 -11.86
CA ILE A 329 12.28 19.77 -13.18
C ILE A 329 11.53 20.78 -14.08
N LYS A 330 10.20 20.75 -14.10
CA LYS A 330 9.40 21.70 -14.91
C LYS A 330 9.59 23.14 -14.45
N VAL A 331 9.73 23.38 -13.15
CA VAL A 331 10.04 24.70 -12.59
C VAL A 331 11.38 25.19 -13.10
N VAL A 332 12.43 24.36 -13.01
CA VAL A 332 13.78 24.69 -13.51
C VAL A 332 13.76 24.97 -15.02
N LEU A 333 12.91 24.27 -15.77
CA LEU A 333 12.75 24.46 -17.22
C LEU A 333 11.82 25.65 -17.59
N GLY A 334 11.29 26.40 -16.63
CA GLY A 334 10.35 27.50 -16.87
C GLY A 334 8.98 27.04 -17.43
N LYS A 335 8.66 25.75 -17.33
CA LYS A 335 7.41 25.15 -17.81
C LYS A 335 6.30 25.14 -16.75
N GLN A 336 6.63 25.51 -15.52
CA GLN A 336 5.71 25.50 -14.38
C GLN A 336 6.11 26.60 -13.39
N SER A 337 5.12 27.29 -12.81
CA SER A 337 5.37 28.35 -11.82
C SER A 337 5.87 27.77 -10.50
N ILE A 338 6.76 28.48 -9.80
CA ILE A 338 7.18 28.17 -8.42
C ILE A 338 5.99 28.19 -7.44
N GLU A 339 4.93 28.93 -7.76
CA GLU A 339 3.71 29.03 -6.96
C GLU A 339 2.74 27.86 -7.18
N THR A 340 3.12 26.89 -8.02
CA THR A 340 2.25 25.74 -8.29
C THR A 340 2.04 24.95 -7.02
N ILE A 341 0.79 24.89 -6.57
CA ILE A 341 0.40 24.16 -5.37
C ILE A 341 0.49 22.66 -5.66
N ILE A 342 1.45 21.99 -5.03
CA ILE A 342 1.55 20.53 -5.03
C ILE A 342 0.86 20.03 -3.77
N GLN A 343 -0.33 19.43 -3.93
CA GLN A 343 -1.08 18.83 -2.83
C GLN A 343 -0.77 17.34 -2.73
N LEU A 344 -0.36 16.91 -1.54
CA LEU A 344 -0.29 15.49 -1.23
C LEU A 344 -1.66 15.00 -0.79
N ALA A 345 -2.01 13.80 -1.22
CA ALA A 345 -3.26 13.16 -0.78
C ALA A 345 -3.18 12.90 0.74
N PRO A 346 -4.27 13.15 1.50
CA PRO A 346 -4.29 12.82 2.91
C PRO A 346 -4.15 11.30 3.08
N LEU A 347 -3.37 10.90 4.09
CA LEU A 347 -3.19 9.49 4.42
C LEU A 347 -4.49 8.92 4.97
N SER A 348 -4.84 7.70 4.57
CA SER A 348 -6.01 7.01 5.12
C SER A 348 -5.79 6.57 6.58
N ASN A 349 -4.53 6.41 6.99
CA ASN A 349 -4.11 6.01 8.31
C ASN A 349 -2.82 6.72 8.75
N ASN A 350 -2.66 6.87 10.05
CA ASN A 350 -1.47 7.43 10.67
C ASN A 350 -0.43 6.34 10.94
N ARG A 351 -0.04 5.59 9.91
CA ARG A 351 1.04 4.61 10.06
C ARG A 351 2.39 5.31 9.96
N THR A 352 3.30 5.01 10.87
CA THR A 352 4.64 5.62 10.93
C THR A 352 5.36 5.52 9.59
N CYS A 353 5.27 4.38 8.91
CA CYS A 353 5.89 4.20 7.60
C CYS A 353 5.34 5.18 6.55
N SER A 354 4.02 5.36 6.46
CA SER A 354 3.41 6.27 5.49
C SER A 354 3.65 7.73 5.88
N GLN A 355 3.59 8.05 7.18
CA GLN A 355 3.88 9.38 7.70
C GLN A 355 5.31 9.81 7.45
N PHE A 356 6.30 8.96 7.75
CA PHE A 356 7.70 9.23 7.47
C PHE A 356 7.90 9.58 5.99
N GLN A 357 7.33 8.77 5.10
CA GLN A 357 7.42 8.99 3.67
C GLN A 357 6.75 10.27 3.19
N HIS A 358 5.60 10.59 3.79
CA HIS A 358 4.86 11.81 3.52
C HIS A 358 5.60 13.07 3.98
N GLU A 359 6.20 13.04 5.19
CA GLU A 359 7.02 14.14 5.73
C GLU A 359 8.24 14.44 4.85
N MET A 360 8.93 13.39 4.38
CA MET A 360 10.08 13.56 3.47
C MET A 360 9.65 14.20 2.14
N LEU A 361 8.46 13.87 1.63
CA LEU A 361 7.93 14.55 0.44
C LEU A 361 7.52 15.99 0.70
N GLN A 362 6.93 16.28 1.86
CA GLN A 362 6.61 17.66 2.24
C GLN A 362 7.85 18.53 2.33
N TRP A 363 8.95 17.99 2.86
CA TRP A 363 10.25 18.67 2.83
C TRP A 363 10.66 19.01 1.39
N ALA A 364 10.58 18.06 0.46
CA ALA A 364 10.96 18.27 -0.93
C ALA A 364 10.07 19.31 -1.62
N ILE A 365 8.76 19.29 -1.37
CA ILE A 365 7.81 20.30 -1.87
C ILE A 365 8.18 21.69 -1.35
N GLY A 366 8.48 21.82 -0.06
CA GLY A 366 8.93 23.08 0.53
C GLY A 366 10.22 23.61 -0.09
N ARG A 367 11.05 22.73 -0.66
CA ARG A 367 12.31 23.12 -1.34
C ARG A 367 12.11 23.61 -2.78
N ILE A 368 11.02 23.24 -3.45
CA ILE A 368 10.75 23.66 -4.84
C ILE A 368 10.61 25.18 -4.96
N ALA A 369 10.11 25.86 -3.92
CA ALA A 369 9.98 27.32 -3.90
C ALA A 369 11.33 28.06 -4.04
N PHE A 370 12.46 27.38 -3.78
CA PHE A 370 13.81 27.95 -3.93
C PHE A 370 14.44 27.69 -5.30
N LEU A 371 13.77 26.97 -6.21
CA LEU A 371 14.25 26.73 -7.59
C LEU A 371 13.97 27.94 -8.51
N LYS A 372 14.25 29.16 -8.05
CA LYS A 372 13.95 30.39 -8.78
C LYS A 372 14.79 30.48 -10.06
N VAL A 373 14.13 30.52 -11.20
CA VAL A 373 14.76 30.77 -12.51
C VAL A 373 14.27 32.11 -13.02
N GLU A 374 14.99 33.19 -12.71
CA GLU A 374 14.64 34.53 -13.18
C GLU A 374 15.09 34.77 -14.63
N ASN A 375 16.26 34.25 -15.03
CA ASN A 375 16.79 34.43 -16.39
C ASN A 375 17.61 33.23 -16.90
N SER A 376 18.34 32.54 -16.02
CA SER A 376 19.13 31.35 -16.34
C SER A 376 19.23 30.41 -15.14
N VAL A 377 19.54 29.14 -15.40
CA VAL A 377 19.78 28.15 -14.34
C VAL A 377 21.17 28.43 -13.75
N ASP A 378 21.20 28.85 -12.49
CA ASP A 378 22.44 29.11 -11.76
C ASP A 378 22.89 27.87 -10.95
N LEU A 379 24.08 27.95 -10.36
CA LEU A 379 24.64 26.88 -9.53
C LEU A 379 23.74 26.57 -8.32
N THR A 380 23.13 27.58 -7.71
CA THR A 380 22.22 27.44 -6.56
C THR A 380 21.00 26.61 -6.90
N THR A 381 20.41 26.83 -8.08
CA THR A 381 19.28 26.08 -8.61
C THR A 381 19.65 24.61 -8.80
N ILE A 382 20.83 24.35 -9.40
CA ILE A 382 21.34 22.98 -9.60
C ILE A 382 21.57 22.29 -8.25
N GLN A 383 22.20 22.97 -7.29
CA GLN A 383 22.45 22.42 -5.96
C GLN A 383 21.15 22.12 -5.19
N THR A 384 20.14 22.99 -5.33
CA THR A 384 18.83 22.77 -4.72
C THR A 384 18.12 21.58 -5.35
N LEU A 385 18.16 21.46 -6.69
CA LEU A 385 17.59 20.31 -7.41
C LEU A 385 18.32 19.00 -7.04
N ASP A 386 19.65 19.02 -6.96
CA ASP A 386 20.46 17.89 -6.51
C ASP A 386 20.12 17.49 -5.08
N SER A 387 19.93 18.46 -4.17
CA SER A 387 19.48 18.20 -2.80
C SER A 387 18.10 17.55 -2.75
N ILE A 388 17.13 18.04 -3.54
CA ILE A 388 15.80 17.42 -3.67
C ILE A 388 15.91 15.99 -4.20
N LEU A 389 16.69 15.79 -5.28
CA LEU A 389 16.89 14.48 -5.89
C LEU A 389 17.51 13.51 -4.89
N LYS A 390 18.61 13.92 -4.23
CA LYS A 390 19.31 13.11 -3.25
C LYS A 390 18.41 12.72 -2.09
N HIS A 391 17.61 13.66 -1.60
CA HIS A 391 16.65 13.40 -0.54
C HIS A 391 15.58 12.40 -0.99
N ILE A 392 14.94 12.59 -2.15
CA ILE A 392 13.87 11.69 -2.61
C ILE A 392 14.39 10.29 -2.93
N ALA A 393 15.58 10.19 -3.54
CA ALA A 393 16.14 8.92 -4.00
C ALA A 393 16.85 8.12 -2.90
N SER A 394 17.33 8.77 -1.82
CA SER A 394 17.93 8.07 -0.69
C SER A 394 16.91 7.44 0.25
N ILE A 395 15.64 7.87 0.18
CA ILE A 395 14.60 7.31 1.05
C ILE A 395 14.29 5.88 0.60
N PRO A 396 14.50 4.88 1.47
CA PRO A 396 14.23 3.50 1.13
C PRO A 396 12.77 3.32 0.78
N TYR A 397 12.50 2.46 -0.20
CA TYR A 397 11.16 1.99 -0.46
C TYR A 397 10.72 1.06 0.67
N MET A 398 9.51 1.25 1.16
CA MET A 398 8.84 0.34 2.08
C MET A 398 7.91 -0.53 1.27
N LEU A 399 8.19 -1.84 1.19
CA LEU A 399 7.33 -2.72 0.41
C LEU A 399 5.95 -2.78 1.06
N PRO A 400 4.86 -2.55 0.31
CA PRO A 400 3.51 -2.63 0.88
C PRO A 400 3.20 -4.05 1.33
N ARG A 401 2.32 -4.21 2.32
CA ARG A 401 1.87 -5.56 2.74
C ARG A 401 1.27 -6.33 1.55
N PHE A 402 0.57 -5.61 0.67
CA PHE A 402 0.00 -6.13 -0.57
C PHE A 402 1.03 -6.76 -1.53
N PHE A 403 2.32 -6.39 -1.42
CA PHE A 403 3.41 -7.04 -2.17
C PHE A 403 3.57 -8.52 -1.79
N PHE A 404 3.39 -8.85 -0.51
CA PHE A 404 3.60 -10.20 0.01
C PHE A 404 2.30 -10.97 0.20
N GLN A 405 1.19 -10.28 0.44
CA GLN A 405 -0.06 -10.89 0.83
C GLN A 405 -1.25 -10.09 0.33
N GLN A 406 -1.98 -10.67 -0.62
CA GLN A 406 -3.21 -10.10 -1.18
C GLN A 406 -4.41 -10.70 -0.45
N PHE A 407 -5.20 -9.87 0.26
CA PHE A 407 -6.41 -10.31 0.97
C PHE A 407 -7.67 -10.18 0.12
N TYR A 408 -7.67 -9.17 -0.74
CA TYR A 408 -8.79 -8.86 -1.59
C TYR A 408 -8.48 -9.25 -3.03
N ASN A 409 -9.51 -9.66 -3.74
CA ASN A 409 -9.49 -9.99 -5.14
C ASN A 409 -10.74 -9.40 -5.80
N VAL A 410 -10.56 -8.91 -7.01
CA VAL A 410 -11.63 -8.53 -7.93
C VAL A 410 -11.31 -9.19 -9.25
N ASN A 411 -12.18 -10.09 -9.68
CA ASN A 411 -12.11 -10.72 -10.98
C ASN A 411 -13.34 -10.31 -11.79
N ILE A 412 -13.11 -9.57 -12.87
CA ILE A 412 -14.16 -9.19 -13.81
C ILE A 412 -13.98 -10.02 -15.06
N LYS A 413 -14.91 -10.94 -15.31
CA LYS A 413 -14.94 -11.75 -16.53
C LYS A 413 -15.93 -11.13 -17.50
N ILE A 414 -15.54 -11.02 -18.77
CA ILE A 414 -16.41 -10.48 -19.82
C ILE A 414 -16.54 -11.47 -20.97
N SER A 415 -17.70 -11.46 -21.60
CA SER A 415 -18.02 -12.16 -22.85
C SER A 415 -18.64 -11.18 -23.83
N THR A 416 -18.32 -11.32 -25.11
CA THR A 416 -18.88 -10.48 -26.18
C THR A 416 -19.96 -11.23 -26.93
N THR A 417 -20.93 -10.54 -27.51
CA THR A 417 -21.86 -11.06 -28.50
C THR A 417 -21.90 -10.05 -29.66
N PRO A 418 -21.50 -10.43 -30.89
CA PRO A 418 -21.10 -11.77 -31.34
C PRO A 418 -19.81 -12.30 -30.67
N GLN A 419 -19.70 -13.63 -30.57
CA GLN A 419 -18.51 -14.33 -30.09
C GLN A 419 -17.60 -14.71 -31.25
N SER A 420 -16.29 -14.61 -31.05
CA SER A 420 -15.32 -15.26 -31.94
C SER A 420 -15.28 -16.76 -31.62
N GLU A 421 -15.79 -17.60 -32.50
CA GLU A 421 -15.65 -19.05 -32.37
C GLU A 421 -14.19 -19.46 -32.65
N LYS A 422 -13.50 -20.08 -31.69
CA LYS A 422 -12.21 -20.76 -31.87
C LYS A 422 -11.21 -19.99 -32.78
N ASN A 423 -10.95 -18.72 -32.48
CA ASN A 423 -10.05 -17.83 -33.23
C ASN A 423 -10.51 -17.43 -34.64
N ARG A 424 -11.81 -17.56 -34.96
CA ARG A 424 -12.36 -17.06 -36.22
C ARG A 424 -12.86 -15.63 -36.06
N ALA A 425 -12.47 -14.77 -36.99
CA ALA A 425 -13.00 -13.42 -37.06
C ALA A 425 -14.52 -13.44 -37.30
N VAL A 426 -15.23 -12.51 -36.66
CA VAL A 426 -16.64 -12.26 -36.96
C VAL A 426 -16.71 -11.62 -38.34
N ASN A 427 -17.45 -12.26 -39.26
CA ASN A 427 -17.60 -11.74 -40.61
C ASN A 427 -18.75 -10.73 -40.65
N VAL A 428 -18.48 -9.57 -41.24
CA VAL A 428 -19.42 -8.45 -41.32
C VAL A 428 -19.43 -7.91 -42.74
N VAL A 429 -20.56 -7.39 -43.21
CA VAL A 429 -20.64 -6.74 -44.52
C VAL A 429 -20.11 -5.31 -44.42
N SER A 430 -19.35 -4.84 -45.41
CA SER A 430 -18.86 -3.46 -45.44
C SER A 430 -20.01 -2.45 -45.41
N GLY A 431 -19.96 -1.51 -44.47
CA GLY A 431 -21.00 -0.51 -44.23
C GLY A 431 -22.12 -0.97 -43.29
N GLU A 432 -22.13 -2.23 -42.85
CA GLU A 432 -23.10 -2.74 -41.90
C GLU A 432 -22.80 -2.23 -40.47
N THR A 433 -23.85 -1.83 -39.76
CA THR A 433 -23.78 -1.51 -38.34
C THR A 433 -24.08 -2.75 -37.52
N VAL A 434 -23.11 -3.20 -36.73
CA VAL A 434 -23.26 -4.38 -35.86
C VAL A 434 -23.35 -3.95 -34.40
N PRO A 435 -24.35 -4.44 -33.66
CA PRO A 435 -24.37 -4.31 -32.21
C PRO A 435 -23.37 -5.29 -31.60
N ILE A 436 -22.40 -4.76 -30.85
CA ILE A 436 -21.51 -5.55 -30.02
C ILE A 436 -21.94 -5.38 -28.58
N ARG A 437 -22.57 -6.43 -28.05
CA ARG A 437 -22.98 -6.53 -26.65
C ARG A 437 -21.85 -7.15 -25.83
N ILE A 438 -21.62 -6.63 -24.64
CA ILE A 438 -20.61 -7.10 -23.69
C ILE A 438 -21.32 -7.39 -22.39
N ASP A 439 -21.36 -8.65 -22.02
CA ASP A 439 -21.90 -9.11 -20.75
C ASP A 439 -20.73 -9.43 -19.82
N GLY A 440 -20.77 -8.91 -18.60
CA GLY A 440 -19.71 -9.08 -17.61
C GLY A 440 -20.22 -9.58 -16.28
N ALA A 441 -19.40 -10.40 -15.62
CA ALA A 441 -19.61 -10.90 -14.27
C ALA A 441 -18.46 -10.46 -13.35
N ILE A 442 -18.82 -9.89 -12.21
CA ILE A 442 -17.93 -9.38 -11.17
C ILE A 442 -17.91 -10.37 -10.02
N ASN A 443 -16.74 -10.91 -9.71
CA ASN A 443 -16.51 -11.69 -8.50
C ASN A 443 -15.52 -10.95 -7.60
N SER A 444 -15.97 -10.51 -6.42
CA SER A 444 -15.12 -9.78 -5.48
C SER A 444 -15.40 -10.13 -4.03
N ASN A 445 -14.33 -10.20 -3.23
CA ASN A 445 -14.38 -10.23 -1.77
C ASN A 445 -13.94 -8.89 -1.14
N HIS A 446 -13.79 -7.83 -1.95
CA HIS A 446 -13.36 -6.52 -1.47
C HIS A 446 -14.51 -5.82 -0.72
N PRO A 447 -14.25 -5.11 0.40
CA PRO A 447 -15.31 -4.49 1.20
C PRO A 447 -16.03 -3.33 0.49
N SER A 448 -15.34 -2.59 -0.38
CA SER A 448 -15.96 -1.56 -1.22
C SER A 448 -16.62 -2.20 -2.44
N ALA A 449 -17.89 -1.89 -2.67
CA ALA A 449 -18.62 -2.33 -3.85
C ALA A 449 -18.20 -1.55 -5.11
N ILE A 450 -18.39 -2.15 -6.28
CA ILE A 450 -18.24 -1.48 -7.56
C ILE A 450 -19.54 -0.73 -7.87
N ARG A 451 -19.45 0.59 -8.02
CA ARG A 451 -20.59 1.47 -8.30
C ARG A 451 -20.95 1.44 -9.78
N SER A 452 -19.96 1.64 -10.64
CA SER A 452 -20.14 1.65 -12.08
C SER A 452 -18.94 0.99 -12.77
N VAL A 453 -19.21 0.40 -13.92
CA VAL A 453 -18.22 -0.23 -14.80
C VAL A 453 -18.11 0.61 -16.05
N ILE A 454 -16.87 0.93 -16.42
CA ILE A 454 -16.52 1.66 -17.63
C ILE A 454 -15.93 0.64 -18.60
N VAL A 455 -16.68 0.34 -19.66
CA VAL A 455 -16.26 -0.55 -20.72
C VAL A 455 -15.65 0.29 -21.82
N ILE A 456 -14.39 0.00 -22.17
CA ILE A 456 -13.63 0.74 -23.17
C ILE A 456 -13.37 -0.21 -24.35
N ALA A 457 -13.81 0.19 -25.55
CA ALA A 457 -13.57 -0.53 -26.80
C ALA A 457 -12.50 0.21 -27.62
N GLU A 458 -11.31 -0.36 -27.71
CA GLU A 458 -10.20 0.14 -28.54
C GLU A 458 -10.26 -0.55 -29.92
N VAL A 459 -10.61 0.19 -30.97
CA VAL A 459 -10.72 -0.34 -32.34
C VAL A 459 -9.41 -0.06 -33.08
N ALA A 460 -8.72 -1.14 -33.49
CA ALA A 460 -7.46 -1.09 -34.22
C ALA A 460 -7.64 -1.67 -35.63
N PHE A 461 -7.60 -0.82 -36.65
CA PHE A 461 -7.70 -1.24 -38.04
C PHE A 461 -6.38 -1.86 -38.52
N LEU A 462 -6.48 -3.01 -39.19
CA LEU A 462 -5.31 -3.79 -39.61
C LEU A 462 -4.54 -3.12 -40.76
N SER A 463 -5.25 -2.43 -41.65
CA SER A 463 -4.68 -1.82 -42.85
C SER A 463 -4.43 -0.31 -42.73
N ASN A 464 -5.07 0.38 -41.77
CA ASN A 464 -4.95 1.83 -41.64
C ASN A 464 -5.11 2.29 -40.19
N HIS A 465 -3.99 2.42 -39.48
CA HIS A 465 -3.98 2.87 -38.09
C HIS A 465 -4.46 4.32 -37.88
N ALA A 466 -4.55 5.15 -38.93
CA ALA A 466 -5.07 6.52 -38.83
C ALA A 466 -6.56 6.55 -38.47
N HIS A 467 -7.27 5.44 -38.65
CA HIS A 467 -8.67 5.31 -38.26
C HIS A 467 -8.86 4.68 -36.88
N ASN A 468 -7.81 4.37 -36.13
CA ASN A 468 -7.98 3.80 -34.80
C ASN A 468 -8.74 4.77 -33.89
N PHE A 469 -9.74 4.27 -33.17
CA PHE A 469 -10.54 5.07 -32.25
C PHE A 469 -10.88 4.29 -30.98
N THR A 470 -11.39 5.00 -29.98
CA THR A 470 -11.80 4.42 -28.71
C THR A 470 -13.22 4.86 -28.38
N LEU A 471 -14.07 3.90 -28.02
CA LEU A 471 -15.41 4.15 -27.48
C LEU A 471 -15.46 3.78 -26.01
N THR A 472 -16.29 4.47 -25.24
CA THR A 472 -16.45 4.24 -23.81
C THR A 472 -17.93 4.21 -23.46
N GLU A 473 -18.36 3.18 -22.75
CA GLU A 473 -19.71 3.05 -22.19
C GLU A 473 -19.61 2.88 -20.67
N THR A 474 -20.43 3.60 -19.92
CA THR A 474 -20.47 3.49 -18.46
C THR A 474 -21.81 2.92 -18.03
N VAL A 475 -21.76 1.80 -17.30
CA VAL A 475 -22.95 1.03 -16.90
C VAL A 475 -22.93 0.77 -15.40
N GLU A 476 -24.11 0.71 -14.79
CA GLU A 476 -24.26 0.32 -13.38
C GLU A 476 -24.49 -1.19 -13.28
N PRO A 477 -23.76 -1.93 -12.42
CA PRO A 477 -23.98 -3.35 -12.26
C PRO A 477 -25.39 -3.69 -11.72
N THR A 478 -26.09 -4.58 -12.42
CA THR A 478 -27.31 -5.23 -11.93
C THR A 478 -26.94 -6.25 -10.84
N ASP A 479 -27.69 -6.23 -9.74
CA ASP A 479 -27.45 -7.09 -8.56
C ASP A 479 -26.00 -7.04 -8.02
N LYS A 480 -25.29 -5.93 -8.28
CA LYS A 480 -23.87 -5.70 -7.93
C LYS A 480 -22.85 -6.65 -8.59
N ASN A 481 -23.30 -7.66 -9.32
CA ASN A 481 -22.45 -8.74 -9.82
C ASN A 481 -22.43 -8.85 -11.34
N TYR A 482 -23.40 -8.26 -12.06
CA TYR A 482 -23.52 -8.40 -13.51
C TYR A 482 -23.65 -7.04 -14.18
N PHE A 483 -23.13 -6.90 -15.40
CA PHE A 483 -23.37 -5.69 -16.20
C PHE A 483 -23.46 -6.04 -17.68
N THR A 484 -24.18 -5.21 -18.43
CA THR A 484 -24.28 -5.29 -19.89
C THR A 484 -23.99 -3.93 -20.48
N ALA A 485 -23.05 -3.85 -21.41
CA ALA A 485 -22.78 -2.68 -22.24
C ALA A 485 -23.00 -3.03 -23.71
N GLN A 486 -23.32 -2.04 -24.55
CA GLN A 486 -23.54 -2.26 -25.97
C GLN A 486 -22.91 -1.14 -26.79
N PHE A 487 -22.13 -1.50 -27.80
CA PHE A 487 -21.56 -0.61 -28.79
C PHE A 487 -22.22 -0.84 -30.14
N LEU A 488 -22.63 0.23 -30.83
CA LEU A 488 -23.09 0.16 -32.22
C LEU A 488 -21.94 0.62 -33.12
N LEU A 489 -21.37 -0.32 -33.88
CA LEU A 489 -20.19 -0.05 -34.70
C LEU A 489 -20.46 -0.32 -36.17
N THR A 490 -20.04 0.60 -37.03
CA THR A 490 -20.12 0.44 -38.49
C THR A 490 -18.73 0.15 -39.04
N PHE A 491 -18.60 -0.95 -39.78
CA PHE A 491 -17.29 -1.43 -40.24
C PHE A 491 -17.11 -1.22 -41.74
N LYS A 492 -16.05 -0.50 -42.12
CA LYS A 492 -15.62 -0.35 -43.52
C LYS A 492 -14.40 -1.20 -43.86
N TRP A 493 -13.59 -1.52 -42.86
CA TRP A 493 -12.36 -2.31 -42.98
C TRP A 493 -12.23 -3.28 -41.81
N SER A 494 -11.51 -4.38 -42.04
CA SER A 494 -11.19 -5.36 -41.00
C SER A 494 -10.36 -4.74 -39.87
N CYS A 495 -10.70 -5.09 -38.64
CA CYS A 495 -10.08 -4.53 -37.44
C CYS A 495 -10.12 -5.52 -36.27
N ASP A 496 -9.30 -5.25 -35.27
CA ASP A 496 -9.40 -5.91 -33.96
C ASP A 496 -10.02 -4.93 -32.96
N ILE A 497 -11.00 -5.40 -32.20
CA ILE A 497 -11.60 -4.64 -31.12
C ILE A 497 -11.12 -5.21 -29.80
N LYS A 498 -10.40 -4.41 -29.04
CA LYS A 498 -9.91 -4.79 -27.71
C LYS A 498 -10.77 -4.14 -26.64
N PHE A 499 -11.38 -4.98 -25.81
CA PHE A 499 -12.18 -4.54 -24.68
C PHE A 499 -11.34 -4.49 -23.41
N ARG A 500 -11.39 -3.33 -22.75
CA ARG A 500 -10.81 -3.11 -21.43
C ARG A 500 -11.88 -2.69 -20.45
N ILE A 501 -11.68 -3.09 -19.20
CA ILE A 501 -12.58 -2.75 -18.12
C ILE A 501 -11.89 -1.82 -17.13
N GLU A 502 -12.55 -0.73 -16.84
CA GLU A 502 -12.27 0.16 -15.72
C GLU A 502 -13.53 0.25 -14.86
N PHE A 503 -13.43 0.69 -13.61
CA PHE A 503 -14.59 0.75 -12.73
C PHE A 503 -14.44 1.85 -11.67
N ILE A 504 -15.56 2.34 -11.16
CA ILE A 504 -15.60 3.32 -10.08
C ILE A 504 -16.11 2.64 -8.82
N ASP A 505 -15.40 2.77 -7.71
CA ASP A 505 -15.83 2.18 -6.45
C ASP A 505 -16.85 3.05 -5.69
N SER A 506 -17.61 2.43 -4.79
CA SER A 506 -18.64 3.11 -4.02
C SER A 506 -18.08 4.06 -2.96
N THR A 507 -16.89 3.77 -2.43
CA THR A 507 -16.37 4.35 -1.18
C THR A 507 -15.57 5.63 -1.43
N CYS A 508 -14.57 5.57 -2.31
CA CYS A 508 -13.72 6.72 -2.63
C CYS A 508 -14.03 7.35 -3.98
N ARG A 509 -14.96 6.77 -4.75
CA ARG A 509 -15.38 7.26 -6.08
C ARG A 509 -14.20 7.40 -7.05
N LYS A 510 -13.14 6.62 -6.87
CA LYS A 510 -11.96 6.63 -7.74
C LYS A 510 -12.17 5.67 -8.90
N GLN A 511 -11.53 5.98 -10.03
CA GLN A 511 -11.53 5.16 -11.23
C GLN A 511 -10.34 4.20 -11.23
N TRP A 512 -10.65 2.90 -11.20
CA TRP A 512 -9.70 1.80 -11.13
C TRP A 512 -9.60 1.09 -12.48
N LYS A 513 -8.44 0.52 -12.77
CA LYS A 513 -8.20 -0.33 -13.94
C LYS A 513 -8.33 -1.79 -13.52
N SER A 514 -9.20 -2.53 -14.22
CA SER A 514 -9.31 -3.98 -14.00
C SER A 514 -8.00 -4.68 -14.37
N THR A 515 -7.68 -5.70 -13.59
CA THR A 515 -6.58 -6.62 -13.88
C THR A 515 -6.99 -7.73 -14.84
N SER A 516 -8.27 -7.85 -15.20
CA SER A 516 -8.73 -8.83 -16.20
C SER A 516 -7.95 -8.71 -17.51
N LYS A 517 -7.59 -9.84 -18.13
CA LYS A 517 -6.98 -9.84 -19.46
C LYS A 517 -7.96 -9.17 -20.44
N PRO A 518 -7.49 -8.29 -21.33
CA PRO A 518 -8.33 -7.70 -22.36
C PRO A 518 -8.92 -8.80 -23.25
N THR A 519 -10.20 -8.68 -23.59
CA THR A 519 -10.84 -9.56 -24.57
C THR A 519 -10.69 -8.93 -25.94
N VAL A 520 -10.18 -9.68 -26.92
CA VAL A 520 -9.99 -9.21 -28.30
C VAL A 520 -11.02 -9.90 -29.19
N LEU A 521 -11.75 -9.10 -29.96
CA LEU A 521 -12.73 -9.54 -30.95
C LEU A 521 -12.25 -9.17 -32.35
N PRO A 522 -11.72 -10.12 -33.14
CA PRO A 522 -11.32 -9.88 -34.51
C PRO A 522 -12.55 -9.74 -35.41
N ILE A 523 -12.58 -8.69 -36.23
CA ILE A 523 -13.63 -8.37 -37.19
C ILE A 523 -13.07 -8.46 -38.61
N ASN A 524 -13.71 -9.27 -39.44
CA ASN A 524 -13.38 -9.37 -40.87
C ASN A 524 -14.51 -8.78 -41.71
N VAL A 525 -14.19 -7.73 -42.47
CA VAL A 525 -15.15 -7.05 -43.33
C VAL A 525 -15.10 -7.65 -44.72
N ARG A 526 -16.25 -8.14 -45.21
CA ARG A 526 -16.42 -8.60 -46.59
C ARG A 526 -16.96 -7.45 -47.42
N GLU A 527 -16.29 -7.15 -48.52
CA GLU A 527 -16.87 -6.25 -49.52
C GLU A 527 -18.14 -6.89 -50.09
N ILE A 528 -19.20 -6.09 -50.21
CA ILE A 528 -20.36 -6.48 -51.00
C ILE A 528 -19.82 -6.65 -52.42
N GLY A 529 -19.65 -7.90 -52.84
CA GLY A 529 -19.15 -8.17 -54.17
C GLY A 529 -19.98 -7.41 -55.18
N LYS A 530 -19.33 -6.51 -55.94
CA LYS A 530 -19.71 -6.33 -57.34
C LYS A 530 -19.78 -7.75 -57.90
N SER A 531 -20.99 -8.22 -58.16
CA SER A 531 -21.24 -9.51 -58.76
C SER A 531 -20.22 -9.74 -59.87
N ARG A 532 -19.47 -10.84 -59.79
CA ARG A 532 -18.76 -11.41 -60.95
C ARG A 532 -19.82 -11.86 -61.98
N GLN A 533 -20.50 -10.90 -62.60
CA GLN A 533 -21.25 -11.05 -63.84
C GLN A 533 -20.51 -10.17 -64.84
N GLY A 534 -19.79 -10.79 -65.78
CA GLY A 534 -19.18 -10.06 -66.89
C GLY A 534 -17.69 -10.28 -67.15
N VAL A 535 -17.16 -11.50 -67.06
CA VAL A 535 -15.92 -11.87 -67.80
C VAL A 535 -16.02 -13.24 -68.50
N ALA A 536 -17.13 -13.97 -68.38
CA ALA A 536 -17.30 -15.28 -69.04
C ALA A 536 -17.97 -15.21 -70.43
N ALA A 537 -18.15 -14.04 -71.04
CA ALA A 537 -18.86 -13.86 -72.31
C ALA A 537 -17.98 -13.39 -73.49
N ALA A 538 -16.65 -13.60 -73.43
CA ALA A 538 -15.74 -13.20 -74.51
C ALA A 538 -14.90 -14.35 -75.11
N TYR A 539 -15.26 -15.61 -74.86
CA TYR A 539 -14.50 -16.77 -75.37
C TYR A 539 -15.29 -17.80 -76.20
N ASN A 540 -16.53 -17.51 -76.60
CA ASN A 540 -17.34 -18.38 -77.47
C ASN A 540 -17.87 -17.67 -78.72
N SER A 541 -16.99 -16.93 -79.43
CA SER A 541 -17.30 -16.43 -80.78
C SER A 541 -16.04 -16.33 -81.64
N MET A 542 -15.27 -17.42 -81.71
CA MET A 542 -14.34 -17.71 -82.81
C MET A 542 -14.17 -19.23 -82.85
N GLU A 543 -15.13 -19.90 -83.48
CA GLU A 543 -14.95 -21.13 -84.27
C GLU A 543 -16.08 -21.21 -85.30
#